data_AF-A0AAD5S6L3-F1
#
_entry.id   AF-A0AAD5S6L3-F1
#
_cell.length_a   1.000
_cell.length_b   1.000
_cell.length_c   1.000
_cell.angle_alpha   90.00
_cell.angle_beta   90.00
_cell.angle_gamma   90.00
#
_symmetry.space_group_name_H-M   'P 1'
#
loop_
_entity.id
_entity.type
_entity.pdbx_description
1 polymer ?
#
loop_
_entity_poly.entity_id
_entity_poly.type
_entity_poly.pdbx_seq_one_letter_code
_entity_poly.pdbx_strand_id
1 'polypeptide(L)'
;MKNYVKVKPRIPNNPSTLLRNIERAIKANNVQHKPAWFNAVKLIPPSVKNLRTCIASEVGAFSPQRSQSPLRRRANEGMYGRPPRIVYPEDAIRAAFYRWHPFELDRPMVVRETMGSLGARDFKDGIAGPEKNWTVTGETVVQYTTYLMSPAGGSLPRSTAYRKALLEFYSHRAFEENRDRIARDALLEAERKAAEAEARAKAAEAESKPVNLDELDAESDLVAPVIVPELSGPERERKEKPFTARWAEKEDLEVQKGNEYQTKLETERTDKKIRARQAVQYERKQTEQHEDQ
;
A
#
# COMPACT_ATOMS: atom_id res chain seq x y z
N MET A 1 32.89 43.15 -19.71
CA MET A 1 31.77 42.40 -19.11
C MET A 1 30.55 42.51 -20.02
N LYS A 2 30.04 41.41 -20.59
CA LYS A 2 28.90 41.45 -21.52
C LYS A 2 27.59 41.51 -20.71
N ASN A 3 26.87 42.63 -20.81
CA ASN A 3 25.54 42.79 -20.23
C ASN A 3 24.52 41.94 -21.00
N TYR A 4 24.25 40.74 -20.50
CA TYR A 4 23.12 39.93 -21.00
C TYR A 4 21.81 40.52 -20.46
N VAL A 5 21.17 41.37 -21.25
CA VAL A 5 19.76 41.72 -21.04
C VAL A 5 18.96 40.44 -21.29
N LYS A 6 18.37 39.85 -20.25
CA LYS A 6 17.45 38.72 -20.38
C LYS A 6 16.23 39.17 -21.20
N VAL A 7 16.28 38.98 -22.52
CA VAL A 7 15.12 39.14 -23.38
C VAL A 7 14.13 38.06 -23.01
N LYS A 8 12.98 38.45 -22.44
CA LYS A 8 11.90 37.50 -22.14
C LYS A 8 11.49 36.83 -23.45
N PRO A 9 11.35 35.48 -23.49
CA PRO A 9 10.93 34.79 -24.70
C PRO A 9 9.57 35.33 -25.13
N ARG A 10 9.48 35.79 -26.38
CA ARG A 10 8.19 36.13 -27.00
C ARG A 10 7.47 34.82 -27.27
N ILE A 11 6.29 34.64 -26.69
CA ILE A 11 5.42 33.51 -27.03
C ILE A 11 4.87 33.80 -28.43
N PRO A 12 5.24 33.03 -29.47
CA PRO A 12 4.62 33.19 -30.78
C PRO A 12 3.12 32.90 -30.67
N ASN A 13 2.30 33.61 -31.45
CA ASN A 13 0.85 33.38 -31.55
C ASN A 13 0.07 33.53 -30.22
N ASN A 14 0.24 34.67 -29.54
CA ASN A 14 -0.48 34.93 -28.30
C ASN A 14 -2.01 35.09 -28.54
N PRO A 15 -2.87 34.21 -27.97
CA PRO A 15 -4.32 34.26 -28.17
C PRO A 15 -4.93 35.58 -27.71
N SER A 16 -4.37 36.19 -26.66
CA SER A 16 -4.83 37.49 -26.14
C SER A 16 -4.60 38.65 -27.11
N THR A 17 -3.76 38.44 -28.14
CA THR A 17 -3.49 39.44 -29.18
C THR A 17 -4.20 39.14 -30.50
N LEU A 18 -4.91 38.02 -30.63
CA LEU A 18 -5.57 37.60 -31.88
C LEU A 18 -6.53 38.67 -32.41
N LEU A 19 -7.42 39.19 -31.56
CA LEU A 19 -8.37 40.24 -31.95
C LEU A 19 -7.65 41.48 -32.50
N ARG A 20 -6.59 41.93 -31.80
CA ARG A 20 -5.78 43.10 -32.22
C ARG A 20 -5.03 42.84 -33.52
N ASN A 21 -4.50 41.63 -33.70
CA ASN A 21 -3.76 41.26 -34.91
C ASN A 21 -4.68 41.20 -36.12
N ILE A 22 -5.90 40.69 -35.97
CA ILE A 22 -6.91 40.64 -37.03
C ILE A 22 -7.40 42.04 -37.39
N GLU A 23 -7.71 42.88 -36.40
CA GLU A 23 -8.09 44.27 -36.65
C GLU A 23 -6.97 45.03 -37.40
N ARG A 24 -5.71 44.78 -37.05
CA ARG A 24 -4.55 45.32 -37.79
C ARG A 24 -4.46 44.77 -39.22
N ALA A 25 -4.66 43.47 -39.41
CA ALA A 25 -4.62 42.84 -40.72
C ALA A 25 -5.74 43.35 -41.65
N ILE A 26 -6.94 43.58 -41.11
CA ILE A 26 -8.06 44.19 -41.82
C ILE A 26 -7.76 45.66 -42.13
N LYS A 27 -7.24 46.43 -41.17
CA LYS A 27 -6.86 47.83 -41.39
C LYS A 27 -5.75 47.98 -42.44
N ALA A 28 -4.84 47.01 -42.53
CA ALA A 28 -3.79 46.94 -43.55
C ALA A 28 -4.28 46.38 -44.89
N ASN A 29 -5.57 46.03 -45.01
CA ASN A 29 -6.16 45.38 -46.19
C ASN A 29 -5.55 44.00 -46.56
N ASN A 30 -4.84 43.35 -45.63
CA ASN A 30 -4.34 41.97 -45.83
C ASN A 30 -5.47 40.93 -45.70
N VAL A 31 -6.55 41.28 -44.99
CA VAL A 31 -7.73 40.44 -44.81
C VAL A 31 -8.97 41.28 -45.10
N GLN A 32 -9.82 40.84 -46.02
CA GLN A 32 -10.96 41.61 -46.51
C GLN A 32 -12.16 41.58 -45.54
N HIS A 33 -12.38 40.45 -44.87
CA HIS A 33 -13.54 40.26 -44.00
C HIS A 33 -13.16 39.75 -42.63
N LYS A 34 -13.93 40.14 -41.62
CA LYS A 34 -13.78 39.59 -40.27
C LYS A 34 -14.13 38.09 -40.30
N PRO A 35 -13.32 37.21 -39.70
CA PRO A 35 -13.65 35.80 -39.64
C PRO A 35 -14.89 35.58 -38.77
N ALA A 36 -15.65 34.51 -39.06
CA ALA A 36 -16.91 34.20 -38.38
C ALA A 36 -16.78 34.13 -36.85
N TRP A 37 -15.64 33.63 -36.34
CA TRP A 37 -15.36 33.52 -34.91
C TRP A 37 -14.96 34.84 -34.24
N PHE A 38 -14.71 35.92 -34.98
CA PHE A 38 -14.22 37.20 -34.44
C PHE A 38 -15.17 37.77 -33.38
N ASN A 39 -16.48 37.77 -33.67
CA ASN A 39 -17.49 38.28 -32.76
C ASN A 39 -17.62 37.39 -31.51
N ALA A 40 -17.47 36.07 -31.66
CA ALA A 40 -17.51 35.12 -30.54
C ALA A 40 -16.33 35.32 -29.57
N VAL A 41 -15.11 35.48 -30.10
CA VAL A 41 -13.91 35.76 -29.27
C VAL A 41 -13.94 37.17 -28.67
N LYS A 42 -14.58 38.13 -29.34
CA LYS A 42 -14.81 39.46 -28.76
C LYS A 42 -15.78 39.41 -27.57
N LEU A 43 -16.81 38.56 -27.66
CA LEU A 43 -17.78 38.35 -26.59
C LEU A 43 -17.16 37.60 -25.40
N ILE A 44 -16.36 36.57 -25.68
CA ILE A 44 -15.69 35.73 -24.68
C ILE A 44 -14.18 35.82 -24.91
N PRO A 45 -13.51 36.87 -24.39
CA PRO A 45 -12.08 37.04 -24.60
C PRO A 45 -11.29 35.92 -23.90
N PRO A 46 -10.18 35.45 -24.49
CA PRO A 46 -9.30 34.50 -23.83
C PRO A 46 -8.69 35.14 -22.57
N SER A 47 -8.46 34.32 -21.54
CA SER A 47 -7.89 34.78 -20.27
C SER A 47 -6.59 35.56 -20.51
N VAL A 48 -6.48 36.73 -19.86
CA VAL A 48 -5.27 37.56 -19.92
C VAL A 48 -4.17 36.87 -19.13
N LYS A 49 -2.92 36.95 -19.63
CA LYS A 49 -1.76 36.25 -19.04
C LYS A 49 -1.78 36.31 -17.52
N ASN A 50 -1.76 35.12 -16.91
CA ASN A 50 -1.60 34.93 -15.47
C ASN A 50 -0.44 35.81 -14.99
N LEU A 51 -0.76 36.77 -14.13
CA LEU A 51 0.23 37.35 -13.24
C LEU A 51 0.92 36.17 -12.54
N ARG A 52 2.23 36.25 -12.27
CA ARG A 52 2.88 35.30 -11.36
C ARG A 52 2.33 35.58 -9.96
N THR A 53 1.06 35.24 -9.73
CA THR A 53 0.40 35.40 -8.47
C THR A 53 0.78 34.21 -7.60
N CYS A 54 1.10 34.54 -6.35
CA CYS A 54 1.25 33.58 -5.29
C CYS A 54 -0.10 32.84 -5.16
N ILE A 55 -0.13 31.56 -5.51
CA ILE A 55 -1.29 30.72 -5.18
C ILE A 55 -1.19 30.48 -3.67
N ALA A 56 -2.01 31.18 -2.88
CA ALA A 56 -2.26 30.78 -1.51
C ALA A 56 -3.03 29.46 -1.58
N SER A 57 -2.35 28.34 -1.29
CA SER A 57 -3.02 27.05 -1.21
C SER A 57 -3.65 26.92 0.17
N GLU A 58 -4.98 26.77 0.20
CA GLU A 58 -5.78 26.59 1.41
C GLU A 58 -5.65 25.17 2.00
N VAL A 59 -5.12 24.21 1.23
CA VAL A 59 -5.14 22.78 1.60
C VAL A 59 -3.76 22.30 2.01
N GLY A 60 -3.66 21.79 3.24
CA GLY A 60 -2.41 21.32 3.85
C GLY A 60 -1.61 22.49 4.40
N ALA A 61 -1.56 22.63 5.72
CA ALA A 61 -0.70 23.62 6.37
C ALA A 61 0.74 23.42 5.87
N PHE A 62 1.19 24.28 4.95
CA PHE A 62 2.59 24.41 4.63
C PHE A 62 3.24 24.85 5.92
N SER A 63 3.82 23.90 6.67
CA SER A 63 4.89 24.25 7.57
C SER A 63 5.88 24.98 6.67
N PRO A 64 6.09 26.30 6.82
CA PRO A 64 7.29 26.87 6.24
C PRO A 64 8.38 26.01 6.89
N GLN A 65 9.09 25.21 6.10
CA GLN A 65 10.35 24.65 6.59
C GLN A 65 11.09 25.87 7.10
N ARG A 66 11.11 26.04 8.43
CA ARG A 66 11.87 27.08 9.09
C ARG A 66 13.29 26.74 8.72
N SER A 67 13.76 27.27 7.60
CA SER A 67 15.17 27.36 7.31
C SER A 67 15.70 28.23 8.44
N GLN A 68 16.16 27.59 9.51
CA GLN A 68 16.59 28.21 10.75
C GLN A 68 17.82 29.13 10.59
N SER A 69 18.26 29.41 9.37
CA SER A 69 19.34 30.34 9.13
C SER A 69 18.78 31.67 8.58
N PRO A 70 18.77 32.76 9.36
CA PRO A 70 18.42 34.09 8.86
C PRO A 70 19.38 34.61 7.76
N LEU A 71 20.51 33.93 7.55
CA LEU A 71 21.57 34.28 6.59
C LEU A 71 21.35 33.78 5.15
N ARG A 72 20.33 32.93 4.89
CA ARG A 72 20.02 32.42 3.53
C ARG A 72 18.91 33.20 2.80
N ARG A 73 18.70 34.47 3.13
CA ARG A 73 17.85 35.39 2.34
C ARG A 73 18.49 35.86 1.03
N ARG A 74 19.34 35.03 0.39
CA ARG A 74 19.82 35.34 -0.97
C ARG A 74 18.75 34.90 -1.97
N ALA A 75 18.07 35.89 -2.52
CA ALA A 75 17.23 35.85 -3.71
C ALA A 75 16.11 34.79 -3.71
N ASN A 76 14.95 35.17 -3.16
CA ASN A 76 13.64 34.53 -3.37
C ASN A 76 13.13 34.63 -4.83
N GLU A 77 14.02 34.61 -5.82
CA GLU A 77 13.67 34.77 -7.24
C GLU A 77 12.98 33.51 -7.82
N GLY A 78 13.06 32.38 -7.09
CA GLY A 78 12.35 31.13 -7.40
C GLY A 78 11.11 30.84 -6.54
N MET A 79 10.85 31.60 -5.48
CA MET A 79 9.80 31.28 -4.49
C MET A 79 8.40 31.66 -4.98
N TYR A 80 8.29 32.68 -5.83
CA TYR A 80 7.03 33.16 -6.42
C TYR A 80 6.68 32.51 -7.77
N GLY A 81 7.51 31.59 -8.24
CA GLY A 81 7.34 30.93 -9.54
C GLY A 81 7.15 29.41 -9.47
N ARG A 82 7.24 28.80 -8.27
CA ARG A 82 7.10 27.35 -8.09
C ARG A 82 5.85 27.06 -7.26
N PRO A 83 4.99 26.12 -7.69
CA PRO A 83 3.89 25.68 -6.85
C PRO A 83 4.48 25.06 -5.55
N PRO A 84 3.86 25.32 -4.39
CA PRO A 84 4.34 24.75 -3.15
C PRO A 84 4.09 23.23 -3.13
N ARG A 85 4.92 22.49 -2.38
CA ARG A 85 4.79 21.03 -2.25
C ARG A 85 3.59 20.70 -1.35
N ILE A 86 2.61 20.00 -1.90
CA ILE A 86 1.46 19.49 -1.14
C ILE A 86 1.94 18.33 -0.26
N VAL A 87 1.69 18.43 1.05
CA VAL A 87 2.06 17.42 2.04
C VAL A 87 0.86 17.19 2.96
N TYR A 88 0.53 15.93 3.17
CA TYR A 88 -0.59 15.51 3.99
C TYR A 88 -0.10 14.88 5.30
N PRO A 89 -0.80 15.07 6.44
CA PRO A 89 -0.42 14.42 7.70
C PRO A 89 -0.43 12.88 7.60
N GLU A 90 -1.28 12.33 6.74
CA GLU A 90 -1.41 10.90 6.45
C GLU A 90 -0.17 10.32 5.75
N ASP A 91 0.60 11.14 5.01
CA ASP A 91 1.80 10.68 4.28
C ASP A 91 2.84 10.04 5.21
N ALA A 92 2.96 10.57 6.43
CA ALA A 92 3.86 10.01 7.43
C ALA A 92 3.38 8.64 7.95
N ILE A 93 2.07 8.38 7.93
CA ILE A 93 1.49 7.09 8.32
C ILE A 93 1.63 6.09 7.17
N ARG A 94 1.38 6.51 5.92
CA ARG A 94 1.62 5.69 4.71
C ARG A 94 3.07 5.21 4.65
N ALA A 95 4.02 6.14 4.80
CA ALA A 95 5.44 5.82 4.76
C ALA A 95 5.85 4.84 5.87
N ALA A 96 5.29 4.98 7.08
CA ALA A 96 5.52 4.03 8.15
C ALA A 96 4.91 2.66 7.82
N PHE A 97 3.66 2.62 7.36
CA PHE A 97 2.95 1.38 7.06
C PHE A 97 3.68 0.53 6.02
N TYR A 98 3.96 1.07 4.84
CA TYR A 98 4.61 0.30 3.76
C TYR A 98 6.08 -0.02 4.04
N ARG A 99 6.74 0.73 4.94
CA ARG A 99 8.09 0.37 5.42
C ARG A 99 8.08 -0.91 6.27
N TRP A 100 7.07 -1.06 7.12
CA TRP A 100 6.94 -2.26 7.97
C TRP A 100 6.26 -3.43 7.25
N HIS A 101 5.49 -3.15 6.18
CA HIS A 101 4.74 -4.15 5.41
C HIS A 101 5.11 -4.09 3.92
N PRO A 102 6.33 -4.51 3.54
CA PRO A 102 6.79 -4.42 2.16
C PRO A 102 5.91 -5.25 1.21
N PHE A 103 5.45 -6.43 1.63
CA PHE A 103 4.62 -7.32 0.81
C PHE A 103 3.22 -6.78 0.53
N GLU A 104 2.75 -5.76 1.26
CA GLU A 104 1.50 -5.08 0.90
C GLU A 104 1.64 -4.23 -0.37
N LEU A 105 2.87 -3.87 -0.78
CA LEU A 105 3.12 -3.23 -2.08
C LEU A 105 3.01 -4.20 -3.26
N ASP A 106 3.24 -5.50 -3.01
CA ASP A 106 3.14 -6.54 -4.05
C ASP A 106 1.67 -6.86 -4.39
N ARG A 107 0.72 -6.46 -3.54
CA ARG A 107 -0.71 -6.65 -3.79
C ARG A 107 -1.18 -5.71 -4.89
N PRO A 108 -1.84 -6.21 -5.95
CA PRO A 108 -2.29 -5.36 -7.04
C PRO A 108 -3.37 -4.38 -6.58
N MET A 109 -3.20 -3.10 -6.94
CA MET A 109 -4.14 -2.02 -6.62
C MET A 109 -4.61 -1.30 -7.88
N VAL A 110 -5.91 -0.98 -7.93
CA VAL A 110 -6.50 -0.18 -9.02
C VAL A 110 -6.46 1.30 -8.65
N VAL A 111 -5.66 2.08 -9.37
CA VAL A 111 -5.56 3.55 -9.19
C VAL A 111 -6.62 4.31 -10.01
N ARG A 112 -7.31 3.63 -10.93
CA ARG A 112 -8.35 4.24 -11.75
C ARG A 112 -9.58 4.57 -10.90
N GLU A 113 -9.81 5.86 -10.68
CA GLU A 113 -11.00 6.36 -10.00
C GLU A 113 -12.27 6.09 -10.84
N THR A 114 -13.33 5.66 -10.17
CA THR A 114 -14.68 5.48 -10.73
C THR A 114 -15.63 6.41 -9.97
N MET A 115 -16.75 6.83 -10.55
CA MET A 115 -17.70 7.75 -9.89
C MET A 115 -18.12 7.30 -8.47
N GLY A 116 -18.30 5.98 -8.25
CA GLY A 116 -18.57 5.43 -6.91
C GLY A 116 -17.36 5.37 -5.97
N SER A 117 -16.13 5.42 -6.50
CA SER A 117 -14.90 5.42 -5.71
C SER A 117 -14.55 6.78 -5.11
N LEU A 118 -15.19 7.85 -5.60
CA LEU A 118 -14.97 9.23 -5.13
C LEU A 118 -15.83 9.58 -3.90
N GLY A 119 -16.72 8.68 -3.48
CA GLY A 119 -17.55 8.87 -2.31
C GLY A 119 -16.72 8.95 -1.02
N ALA A 120 -17.14 9.82 -0.10
CA ALA A 120 -16.56 9.88 1.23
C ALA A 120 -16.76 8.54 1.94
N ARG A 121 -15.68 8.00 2.51
CA ARG A 121 -15.73 6.75 3.27
C ARG A 121 -15.94 7.05 4.73
N ASP A 122 -17.02 6.49 5.28
CA ASP A 122 -17.30 6.52 6.71
C ASP A 122 -16.57 5.37 7.43
N PHE A 123 -15.68 5.74 8.34
CA PHE A 123 -14.83 4.82 9.10
C PHE A 123 -15.34 4.55 10.53
N LYS A 124 -16.62 4.89 10.80
CA LYS A 124 -17.24 4.75 12.12
C LYS A 124 -17.33 3.29 12.56
N ASP A 125 -17.62 2.40 11.62
CA ASP A 125 -17.87 0.97 11.88
C ASP A 125 -16.59 0.10 11.83
N GLY A 126 -15.42 0.71 11.56
CA GLY A 126 -14.13 0.02 11.48
C GLY A 126 -13.48 0.10 10.11
N ILE A 127 -12.38 -0.66 9.92
CA ILE A 127 -11.56 -0.59 8.70
C ILE A 127 -12.24 -1.11 7.43
N ALA A 128 -13.14 -2.09 7.56
CA ALA A 128 -13.89 -2.66 6.45
C ALA A 128 -15.10 -1.80 6.03
N GLY A 129 -15.51 -0.87 6.90
CA GLY A 129 -16.70 -0.04 6.70
C GLY A 129 -18.02 -0.84 6.69
N PRO A 130 -19.16 -0.14 6.55
CA PRO A 130 -20.47 -0.78 6.41
C PRO A 130 -20.71 -1.36 5.00
N GLU A 131 -19.98 -0.88 4.00
CA GLU A 131 -20.18 -1.27 2.61
C GLU A 131 -19.37 -2.51 2.24
N LYS A 132 -20.08 -3.59 1.86
CA LYS A 132 -19.52 -4.90 1.48
C LYS A 132 -18.47 -4.87 0.34
N ASN A 133 -18.38 -3.78 -0.40
CA ASN A 133 -17.57 -3.68 -1.62
C ASN A 133 -16.21 -2.99 -1.39
N TRP A 134 -15.89 -2.59 -0.15
CA TRP A 134 -14.61 -1.94 0.12
C TRP A 134 -13.49 -2.97 0.21
N THR A 135 -12.46 -2.76 -0.60
CA THR A 135 -11.23 -3.54 -0.48
C THR A 135 -10.38 -2.96 0.65
N VAL A 136 -10.05 -3.82 1.62
CA VAL A 136 -9.16 -3.46 2.73
C VAL A 136 -7.72 -3.41 2.22
N THR A 137 -7.10 -2.24 2.38
CA THR A 137 -5.76 -1.93 1.85
C THR A 137 -4.95 -1.15 2.89
N GLY A 138 -3.66 -0.90 2.62
CA GLY A 138 -2.87 -0.01 3.46
C GLY A 138 -3.48 1.40 3.60
N GLU A 139 -4.20 1.88 2.59
CA GLU A 139 -4.87 3.18 2.67
C GLU A 139 -6.06 3.16 3.63
N THR A 140 -6.81 2.07 3.73
CA THR A 140 -7.91 1.98 4.72
C THR A 140 -7.36 1.99 6.15
N VAL A 141 -6.18 1.41 6.38
CA VAL A 141 -5.48 1.51 7.68
C VAL A 141 -5.17 2.98 7.99
N VAL A 142 -4.54 3.67 7.05
CA VAL A 142 -4.13 5.08 7.21
C VAL A 142 -5.33 5.98 7.48
N GLN A 143 -6.41 5.83 6.71
CA GLN A 143 -7.62 6.63 6.90
C GLN A 143 -8.31 6.30 8.24
N TYR A 144 -8.41 5.01 8.59
CA TYR A 144 -8.97 4.61 9.88
C TYR A 144 -8.15 5.14 11.06
N THR A 145 -6.81 5.13 10.97
CA THR A 145 -5.98 5.76 12.01
C THR A 145 -6.22 7.25 12.14
N THR A 146 -6.38 7.95 11.02
CA THR A 146 -6.62 9.39 11.00
C THR A 146 -8.00 9.70 11.58
N TYR A 147 -9.00 8.86 11.27
CA TYR A 147 -10.32 8.92 11.87
C TYR A 147 -10.28 8.72 13.39
N LEU A 148 -9.58 7.70 13.89
CA LEU A 148 -9.42 7.44 15.33
C LEU A 148 -8.67 8.55 16.07
N MET A 149 -7.74 9.22 15.40
CA MET A 149 -7.05 10.40 15.92
C MET A 149 -7.92 11.67 15.89
N SER A 150 -8.94 11.70 15.03
CA SER A 150 -9.86 12.82 14.95
C SER A 150 -10.81 12.88 16.16
N PRO A 151 -11.40 14.05 16.46
CA PRO A 151 -12.40 14.17 17.53
C PRO A 151 -13.60 13.22 17.34
N ALA A 152 -13.95 12.90 16.10
CA ALA A 152 -15.07 12.02 15.79
C ALA A 152 -14.80 10.53 16.09
N GLY A 153 -13.53 10.12 16.17
CA GLY A 153 -13.11 8.73 16.40
C GLY A 153 -12.54 8.49 17.81
N GLY A 154 -12.62 9.47 18.70
CA GLY A 154 -12.19 9.33 20.11
C GLY A 154 -10.86 10.00 20.46
N SER A 155 -10.26 10.77 19.54
CA SER A 155 -9.05 11.57 19.81
C SER A 155 -7.88 10.75 20.38
N LEU A 156 -7.70 9.53 19.87
CA LEU A 156 -6.68 8.61 20.35
C LEU A 156 -5.27 9.08 19.98
N PRO A 157 -4.25 8.83 20.81
CA PRO A 157 -2.88 9.10 20.44
C PRO A 157 -2.47 8.24 19.23
N ARG A 158 -1.63 8.81 18.35
CA ARG A 158 -1.25 8.19 17.07
C ARG A 158 -0.80 6.73 17.19
N SER A 159 -0.03 6.39 18.22
CA SER A 159 0.47 5.02 18.43
C SER A 159 -0.64 4.02 18.74
N THR A 160 -1.63 4.39 19.55
CA THR A 160 -2.73 3.50 19.92
C THR A 160 -3.74 3.38 18.79
N ALA A 161 -4.03 4.49 18.11
CA ALA A 161 -4.85 4.51 16.90
C ALA A 161 -4.26 3.59 15.81
N TYR A 162 -2.95 3.70 15.57
CA TYR A 162 -2.25 2.87 14.60
C TYR A 162 -2.24 1.39 14.98
N ARG A 163 -1.99 1.05 16.24
CA ARG A 163 -2.08 -0.34 16.71
C ARG A 163 -3.48 -0.91 16.53
N LYS A 164 -4.53 -0.15 16.88
CA LYS A 164 -5.92 -0.60 16.74
C LYS A 164 -6.25 -0.89 15.27
N ALA A 165 -5.90 0.04 14.38
CA ALA A 165 -6.12 -0.15 12.94
C ALA A 165 -5.35 -1.35 12.38
N LEU A 166 -4.12 -1.59 12.82
CA LEU A 166 -3.35 -2.77 12.42
C LEU A 166 -3.98 -4.08 12.90
N LEU A 167 -4.52 -4.13 14.12
CA LEU A 167 -5.17 -5.34 14.63
C LEU A 167 -6.41 -5.71 13.78
N GLU A 168 -7.23 -4.72 13.42
CA GLU A 168 -8.37 -4.92 12.52
C GLU A 168 -7.93 -5.30 11.10
N PHE A 169 -6.83 -4.71 10.63
CA PHE A 169 -6.26 -5.06 9.34
C PHE A 169 -5.77 -6.51 9.30
N TYR A 170 -5.05 -6.95 10.33
CA TYR A 170 -4.56 -8.32 10.42
C TYR A 170 -5.68 -9.34 10.58
N SER A 171 -6.73 -9.02 11.35
CA SER A 171 -7.88 -9.91 11.46
C SER A 171 -8.57 -10.07 10.10
N HIS A 172 -8.68 -8.99 9.32
CA HIS A 172 -9.24 -9.06 7.96
C HIS A 172 -8.35 -9.88 7.02
N ARG A 173 -7.04 -9.67 7.04
CA ARG A 173 -6.10 -10.45 6.21
C ARG A 173 -6.10 -11.94 6.56
N ALA A 174 -6.14 -12.28 7.84
CA ALA A 174 -6.25 -13.66 8.28
C ALA A 174 -7.58 -14.29 7.85
N PHE A 175 -8.67 -13.51 7.84
CA PHE A 175 -9.96 -13.98 7.34
C PHE A 175 -9.94 -14.24 5.82
N GLU A 176 -9.37 -13.32 5.03
CA GLU A 176 -9.19 -13.50 3.58
C GLU A 176 -8.36 -14.75 3.26
N GLU A 177 -7.21 -14.93 3.92
CA GLU A 177 -6.34 -16.07 3.68
C GLU A 177 -7.00 -17.40 4.04
N ASN A 178 -7.68 -17.45 5.19
CA ASN A 178 -8.44 -18.65 5.58
C ASN A 178 -9.57 -18.96 4.60
N ARG A 179 -10.28 -17.94 4.13
CA ARG A 179 -11.33 -18.10 3.12
C ARG A 179 -10.76 -18.65 1.82
N ASP A 180 -9.64 -18.12 1.35
CA ASP A 180 -8.99 -18.58 0.13
C ASP A 180 -8.46 -20.02 0.28
N ARG A 181 -7.91 -20.38 1.44
CA ARG A 181 -7.49 -21.76 1.73
C ARG A 181 -8.68 -22.72 1.66
N ILE A 182 -9.76 -22.42 2.38
CA ILE A 182 -10.97 -23.25 2.38
C ILE A 182 -11.54 -23.38 0.95
N ALA A 183 -11.53 -22.30 0.17
CA ALA A 183 -12.01 -22.33 -1.21
C ALA A 183 -11.14 -23.23 -2.11
N ARG A 184 -9.82 -23.19 -1.97
CA ARG A 184 -8.90 -24.08 -2.70
C ARG A 184 -9.09 -25.54 -2.31
N ASP A 185 -9.20 -25.81 -1.01
CA ASP A 185 -9.39 -27.17 -0.50
C ASP A 185 -10.73 -27.74 -1.00
N ALA A 186 -11.81 -26.95 -0.93
CA ALA A 186 -13.12 -27.34 -1.44
C ALA A 186 -13.11 -27.57 -2.97
N LEU A 187 -12.36 -26.78 -3.73
CA LEU A 187 -12.20 -26.98 -5.18
C LEU A 187 -11.48 -28.30 -5.48
N LEU A 188 -10.38 -28.59 -4.77
CA LEU A 188 -9.61 -29.82 -4.95
C LEU A 188 -10.41 -31.06 -4.55
N GLU A 189 -11.22 -30.97 -3.49
CA GLU A 189 -12.16 -32.04 -3.13
C GLU A 189 -13.26 -32.25 -4.18
N ALA A 190 -13.78 -31.17 -4.77
CA ALA A 190 -14.77 -31.25 -5.83
C ALA A 190 -14.17 -31.91 -7.09
N GLU A 191 -12.93 -31.55 -7.46
CA GLU A 191 -12.20 -32.18 -8.57
C GLU A 191 -11.96 -33.67 -8.34
N ARG A 192 -11.57 -34.08 -7.11
CA ARG A 192 -11.44 -35.50 -6.75
C ARG A 192 -12.74 -36.27 -6.88
N LYS A 193 -13.83 -35.73 -6.34
CA LYS A 193 -15.17 -36.34 -6.45
C LYS A 193 -15.64 -36.43 -7.91
N ALA A 194 -15.36 -35.42 -8.72
CA ALA A 194 -15.67 -35.43 -10.14
C ALA A 194 -14.88 -36.52 -10.88
N ALA A 195 -13.58 -36.67 -10.60
CA ALA A 195 -12.74 -37.72 -11.18
C ALA A 195 -13.18 -39.12 -10.75
N GLU A 196 -13.55 -39.32 -9.49
CA GLU A 196 -14.11 -40.59 -9.00
C GLU A 196 -15.46 -40.92 -9.66
N ALA A 197 -16.32 -39.92 -9.84
CA ALA A 197 -17.60 -40.09 -10.54
C ALA A 197 -17.40 -40.44 -12.03
N GLU A 198 -16.43 -39.81 -12.70
CA GLU A 198 -16.07 -40.13 -14.09
C GLU A 198 -15.49 -41.56 -14.19
N ALA A 199 -14.60 -41.95 -13.28
CA ALA A 199 -14.06 -43.30 -13.23
C ALA A 199 -15.15 -44.35 -13.01
N ARG A 200 -16.12 -44.07 -12.11
CA ARG A 200 -17.27 -44.93 -11.88
C ARG A 200 -18.19 -45.02 -13.11
N ALA A 201 -18.40 -43.92 -13.83
CA ALA A 201 -19.18 -43.91 -15.06
C ALA A 201 -18.52 -44.76 -16.15
N LYS A 202 -17.19 -44.62 -16.34
CA LYS A 202 -16.41 -45.45 -17.27
C LYS A 202 -16.44 -46.94 -16.90
N ALA A 203 -16.35 -47.27 -15.62
CA ALA A 203 -16.46 -48.64 -15.14
C ALA A 203 -17.85 -49.24 -15.43
N ALA A 204 -18.93 -48.49 -15.18
CA ALA A 204 -20.29 -48.92 -15.49
C ALA A 204 -20.52 -49.09 -17.00
N GLU A 205 -19.93 -48.22 -17.84
CA GLU A 205 -19.98 -48.37 -19.30
C GLU A 205 -19.23 -49.62 -19.77
N ALA A 206 -18.05 -49.90 -19.21
CA ALA A 206 -17.28 -51.10 -19.51
C ALA A 206 -18.03 -52.39 -19.13
N GLU A 207 -18.74 -52.40 -17.99
CA GLU A 207 -19.58 -53.54 -17.59
C GLU A 207 -20.80 -53.75 -18.50
N SER A 208 -21.34 -52.68 -19.10
CA SER A 208 -22.48 -52.76 -20.01
C SER A 208 -22.12 -53.19 -21.44
N LYS A 209 -20.83 -53.16 -21.79
CA LYS A 209 -20.34 -53.53 -23.11
C LYS A 209 -20.34 -55.06 -23.22
N PRO A 210 -21.20 -55.69 -24.04
CA PRO A 210 -21.25 -57.13 -24.13
C PRO A 210 -19.91 -57.65 -24.64
N VAL A 211 -19.26 -58.51 -23.87
CA VAL A 211 -18.08 -59.27 -24.32
C VAL A 211 -18.56 -60.18 -25.45
N ASN A 212 -18.17 -59.86 -26.68
CA ASN A 212 -18.35 -60.74 -27.82
C ASN A 212 -17.36 -61.90 -27.65
N LEU A 213 -17.86 -63.07 -27.22
CA LEU A 213 -17.02 -64.24 -26.93
C LEU A 213 -16.37 -64.87 -28.18
N ASP A 214 -16.71 -64.42 -29.39
CA ASP A 214 -16.23 -65.02 -30.66
C ASP A 214 -14.88 -64.45 -31.17
N GLU A 215 -14.27 -63.46 -30.49
CA GLU A 215 -12.97 -62.87 -30.87
C GLU A 215 -11.79 -63.30 -29.97
N LEU A 216 -12.01 -64.19 -28.99
CA LEU A 216 -10.98 -64.56 -28.00
C LEU A 216 -9.99 -65.64 -28.44
N ASP A 217 -10.14 -66.22 -29.63
CA ASP A 217 -9.32 -67.35 -30.10
C ASP A 217 -8.20 -66.97 -31.09
N ALA A 218 -7.93 -65.67 -31.34
CA ALA A 218 -6.99 -65.26 -32.40
C ALA A 218 -5.68 -64.56 -31.95
N GLU A 219 -5.46 -64.29 -30.66
CA GLU A 219 -4.29 -63.50 -30.22
C GLU A 219 -3.49 -64.14 -29.06
N SER A 220 -3.31 -65.47 -29.08
CA SER A 220 -2.45 -66.18 -28.13
C SER A 220 -0.96 -66.23 -28.49
N ASP A 221 -0.53 -65.70 -29.64
CA ASP A 221 0.84 -65.91 -30.14
C ASP A 221 1.59 -64.62 -30.47
N LEU A 222 1.83 -63.70 -29.50
CA LEU A 222 2.94 -62.75 -29.57
C LEU A 222 3.42 -62.33 -28.17
N VAL A 223 4.20 -63.21 -27.53
CA VAL A 223 5.01 -62.87 -26.35
C VAL A 223 6.16 -61.97 -26.79
N ALA A 224 5.97 -60.65 -26.69
CA ALA A 224 7.07 -59.69 -26.75
C ALA A 224 7.76 -59.60 -25.37
N PRO A 225 9.11 -59.60 -25.31
CA PRO A 225 9.82 -59.46 -24.05
C PRO A 225 9.57 -58.08 -23.43
N VAL A 226 9.15 -58.08 -22.17
CA VAL A 226 9.00 -56.92 -21.30
C VAL A 226 10.36 -56.22 -21.17
N ILE A 227 10.51 -55.09 -21.86
CA ILE A 227 11.60 -54.14 -21.60
C ILE A 227 11.20 -53.38 -20.34
N VAL A 228 11.81 -53.76 -19.22
CA VAL A 228 11.77 -53.00 -17.97
C VAL A 228 12.45 -51.66 -18.23
N PRO A 229 11.76 -50.50 -18.11
CA PRO A 229 12.47 -49.23 -18.07
C PRO A 229 13.23 -49.19 -16.74
N GLU A 230 14.55 -49.25 -16.84
CA GLU A 230 15.48 -49.07 -15.76
C GLU A 230 15.21 -47.69 -15.12
N LEU A 231 14.60 -47.72 -13.94
CA LEU A 231 14.36 -46.56 -13.09
C LEU A 231 15.70 -45.85 -12.84
N SER A 232 15.87 -44.69 -13.48
CA SER A 232 16.88 -43.71 -13.14
C SER A 232 16.91 -43.50 -11.63
N GLY A 233 18.09 -43.63 -11.05
CA GLY A 233 18.34 -43.75 -9.61
C GLY A 233 17.81 -42.61 -8.73
N PRO A 234 17.98 -42.72 -7.40
CA PRO A 234 17.50 -41.73 -6.46
C PRO A 234 18.24 -40.41 -6.70
N GLU A 235 17.59 -39.48 -7.39
CA GLU A 235 17.90 -38.07 -7.26
C GLU A 235 17.84 -37.76 -5.77
N ARG A 236 19.02 -37.59 -5.17
CA ARG A 236 19.15 -36.98 -3.85
C ARG A 236 18.74 -35.53 -4.04
N GLU A 237 17.42 -35.30 -4.05
CA GLU A 237 16.84 -34.00 -3.74
C GLU A 237 17.42 -33.60 -2.39
N ARG A 238 18.46 -32.76 -2.43
CA ARG A 238 18.73 -31.87 -1.32
C ARG A 238 17.45 -31.04 -1.21
N LYS A 239 16.57 -31.47 -0.30
CA LYS A 239 15.43 -30.68 0.17
C LYS A 239 16.01 -29.44 0.84
N GLU A 240 16.46 -28.49 0.03
CA GLU A 240 16.59 -27.12 0.49
C GLU A 240 15.18 -26.72 0.87
N LYS A 241 14.96 -26.58 2.18
CA LYS A 241 13.69 -26.11 2.73
C LYS A 241 13.23 -24.92 1.87
N PRO A 242 11.96 -24.89 1.41
CA PRO A 242 11.48 -23.82 0.56
C PRO A 242 11.80 -22.48 1.23
N PHE A 243 12.15 -21.47 0.43
CA PHE A 243 12.62 -20.15 0.89
C PHE A 243 11.72 -19.53 1.98
N THR A 244 10.42 -19.84 1.95
CA THR A 244 9.41 -19.45 2.94
C THR A 244 9.63 -20.06 4.34
N ALA A 245 10.12 -21.30 4.44
CA ALA A 245 10.39 -21.97 5.72
C ALA A 245 11.65 -21.42 6.42
N ARG A 246 12.64 -20.94 5.66
CA ARG A 246 13.81 -20.25 6.21
C ARG A 246 13.47 -18.87 6.79
N TRP A 247 12.41 -18.24 6.29
CA TRP A 247 11.94 -16.94 6.77
C TRP A 247 11.16 -17.08 8.09
N ALA A 248 10.27 -18.08 8.18
CA ALA A 248 9.53 -18.38 9.41
C ALA A 248 10.48 -18.69 10.60
N GLU A 249 11.52 -19.51 10.39
CA GLU A 249 12.52 -19.80 11.44
C GLU A 249 13.29 -18.54 11.88
N LYS A 250 13.47 -17.57 10.98
CA LYS A 250 14.15 -16.31 11.29
C LYS A 250 13.25 -15.37 12.10
N GLU A 251 11.97 -15.28 11.75
CA GLU A 251 10.99 -14.51 12.52
C GLU A 251 10.80 -15.10 13.92
N ASP A 252 10.70 -16.43 14.05
CA ASP A 252 10.59 -17.08 15.36
C ASP A 252 11.81 -16.83 16.24
N LEU A 253 13.02 -16.82 15.67
CA LEU A 253 14.25 -16.46 16.38
C LEU A 253 14.29 -14.98 16.79
N GLU A 254 13.77 -14.08 15.97
CA GLU A 254 13.69 -12.64 16.31
C GLU A 254 12.63 -12.38 17.38
N VAL A 255 11.49 -13.09 17.34
CA VAL A 255 10.45 -13.06 18.39
C VAL A 255 10.99 -13.62 19.71
N GLN A 256 11.73 -14.73 19.68
CA GLN A 256 12.39 -15.29 20.86
C GLN A 256 13.40 -14.31 21.46
N LYS A 257 14.26 -13.70 20.64
CA LYS A 257 15.20 -12.65 21.10
C LYS A 257 14.50 -11.43 21.69
N GLY A 258 13.36 -11.04 21.11
CA GLY A 258 12.52 -9.96 21.64
C GLY A 258 11.94 -10.30 23.02
N ASN A 259 11.44 -11.52 23.20
CA ASN A 259 10.89 -12.00 24.47
C ASN A 259 11.97 -12.17 25.55
N GLU A 260 13.15 -12.67 25.19
CA GLU A 260 14.32 -12.71 26.08
C GLU A 260 14.78 -11.32 26.52
N TYR A 261 14.69 -10.33 25.64
CA TYR A 261 15.03 -8.95 25.99
C TYR A 261 14.02 -8.35 26.97
N GLN A 262 12.71 -8.57 26.76
CA GLN A 262 11.68 -8.09 27.68
C GLN A 262 11.80 -8.71 29.08
N THR A 263 12.01 -10.03 29.14
CA THR A 263 12.21 -10.75 30.41
C THR A 263 13.45 -10.24 31.16
N LYS A 264 14.58 -10.02 30.46
CA LYS A 264 15.76 -9.37 31.05
C LYS A 264 15.44 -7.99 31.62
N LEU A 265 14.73 -7.15 30.86
CA LEU A 265 14.37 -5.80 31.30
C LEU A 265 13.45 -5.81 32.53
N GLU A 266 12.55 -6.78 32.63
CA GLU A 266 11.68 -6.99 33.79
C GLU A 266 12.48 -7.43 35.01
N THR A 267 13.41 -8.38 34.86
CA THR A 267 14.30 -8.81 35.96
C THR A 267 15.18 -7.68 36.48
N GLU A 268 15.74 -6.83 35.60
CA GLU A 268 16.51 -5.67 36.02
C GLU A 268 15.67 -4.64 36.78
N ARG A 269 14.40 -4.46 36.36
CA ARG A 269 13.45 -3.57 37.06
C ARG A 269 13.10 -4.12 38.44
N THR A 270 12.89 -5.43 38.58
CA THR A 270 12.62 -6.04 39.89
C THR A 270 13.84 -5.95 40.79
N ASP A 271 15.04 -6.22 40.27
CA ASP A 271 16.28 -6.14 41.04
C ASP A 271 16.57 -4.73 41.53
N LYS A 272 16.35 -3.72 40.67
CA LYS A 272 16.48 -2.31 41.05
C LYS A 272 15.52 -1.94 42.18
N LYS A 273 14.27 -2.44 42.15
CA LYS A 273 13.30 -2.23 43.24
C LYS A 273 13.73 -2.93 44.54
N ILE A 274 14.28 -4.13 44.45
CA ILE A 274 14.78 -4.87 45.61
C ILE A 274 15.97 -4.13 46.24
N ARG A 275 16.94 -3.69 45.44
CA ARG A 275 18.10 -2.89 45.91
C ARG A 275 17.67 -1.58 46.56
N ALA A 276 16.69 -0.87 45.97
CA ALA A 276 16.15 0.35 46.57
C ALA A 276 15.51 0.09 47.94
N ARG A 277 14.76 -1.01 48.09
CA ARG A 277 14.19 -1.40 49.40
C ARG A 277 15.27 -1.75 50.42
N GLN A 278 16.31 -2.47 50.01
CA GLN A 278 17.44 -2.81 50.88
C GLN A 278 18.21 -1.57 51.33
N ALA A 279 18.41 -0.59 50.45
CA ALA A 279 19.05 0.68 50.79
C ALA A 279 18.26 1.44 51.86
N VAL A 280 16.94 1.56 51.70
CA VAL A 280 16.07 2.21 52.71
C VAL A 280 16.11 1.47 54.05
N GLN A 281 16.12 0.14 54.04
CA GLN A 281 16.26 -0.65 55.27
C GLN A 281 17.62 -0.45 55.95
N TYR A 282 18.69 -0.30 55.16
CA TYR A 282 20.03 -0.04 55.68
C TYR A 282 20.12 1.35 56.30
N GLU A 283 19.62 2.38 55.63
CA GLU A 283 19.56 3.75 56.16
C GLU A 283 18.80 3.81 57.49
N ARG A 284 17.66 3.12 57.57
CA ARG A 284 16.88 3.03 58.80
C ARG A 284 17.64 2.34 59.94
N LYS A 285 18.39 1.28 59.66
CA LYS A 285 19.23 0.62 60.68
C LYS A 285 20.39 1.50 61.13
N GLN A 286 20.96 2.29 60.22
CA GLN A 286 22.02 3.24 60.56
C GLN A 286 21.51 4.38 61.44
N THR A 287 20.31 4.89 61.20
CA THR A 287 19.69 5.90 62.07
C THR A 287 19.37 5.34 63.46
N GLU A 288 18.84 4.12 63.53
CA GLU A 288 18.55 3.44 64.81
C GLU A 288 19.84 3.21 65.63
N GLN A 289 20.95 2.83 64.99
CA GLN A 289 22.26 2.67 65.66
C GLN A 289 22.88 3.99 66.15
N HIS A 290 22.57 5.12 65.51
CA HIS A 290 23.06 6.43 65.91
C HIS A 290 22.25 7.06 67.06
N GLU A 291 21.00 6.64 67.24
CA GLU A 291 20.13 7.09 68.36
C GLU A 291 20.44 6.36 69.68
N ASP A 292 21.04 5.16 69.61
CA ASP A 292 21.39 4.33 70.78
C ASP A 292 22.79 4.60 71.37
N GLN A 293 23.58 5.52 70.80
CA GLN A 293 24.91 5.95 71.29
C GLN A 293 24.85 7.33 71.96
#